data_AF-A0A212AAF2-F1
#
_entry.id   AF-A0A212AAF2-F1
#
_cell.length_a   1.000
_cell.length_b   1.000
_cell.length_c   1.000
_cell.angle_alpha   90.00
_cell.angle_beta   90.00
_cell.angle_gamma   90.00
#
_symmetry.space_group_name_H-M   'P 1'
#
loop_
_entity.id
_entity.type
_entity.pdbx_description
1 polymer ?
#
loop_
_entity_poly.entity_id
_entity_poly.type
_entity_poly.pdbx_seq_one_letter_code
_entity_poly.pdbx_strand_id
1 'polypeptide(L)'
;MVYYGMKLFDPAFFYVTATALCAVVSFAIGSSWTVVGTLGVGLMGIAISLGLDPTIGAWAIISGAYFGDTPPLSDSANLAAATGGANLYDHVRETLPNSFGALAVELIVFWLLGGPGDADVAGEIVAISSVVRMSPLLFLPLAVVIGLALLRLPPFATIFAGAIAAGILAVLIAPDLRRRRCNPVWPSRCMVEVKFRCFNHDTYADPDDQDQHGAVRVAGQA
;
A
#
# COMPACT_ATOMS: atom_id res chain seq x y z
N MET A 1 11.53 -1.24 -11.92
CA MET A 1 10.23 -1.83 -12.27
C MET A 1 9.10 -0.82 -12.19
N VAL A 2 9.07 0.03 -11.16
CA VAL A 2 8.08 1.11 -10.98
C VAL A 2 7.90 2.04 -12.20
N TYR A 3 8.98 2.52 -12.82
CA TYR A 3 8.90 3.37 -14.03
C TYR A 3 8.18 2.71 -15.23
N TYR A 4 8.34 1.40 -15.42
CA TYR A 4 7.64 0.67 -16.47
C TYR A 4 6.17 0.43 -16.12
N GLY A 5 5.85 0.29 -14.82
CA GLY A 5 4.47 0.24 -14.33
C GLY A 5 3.73 1.56 -14.54
N MET A 6 4.39 2.70 -14.28
CA MET A 6 3.81 4.04 -14.49
C MET A 6 3.43 4.35 -15.95
N LYS A 7 4.06 3.69 -16.93
CA LYS A 7 3.67 3.82 -18.34
C LYS A 7 2.43 2.99 -18.71
N LEU A 8 2.06 2.04 -17.85
CA LEU A 8 0.97 1.09 -18.06
C LEU A 8 -0.31 1.50 -17.31
N PHE A 9 -0.19 2.28 -16.24
CA PHE A 9 -1.31 2.78 -15.45
C PHE A 9 -1.72 4.18 -15.90
N ASP A 10 -2.98 4.33 -16.33
CA ASP A 10 -3.60 5.64 -16.44
C ASP A 10 -3.87 6.19 -15.02
N PRO A 11 -3.32 7.35 -14.65
CA PRO A 11 -3.49 7.93 -13.31
C PRO A 11 -4.95 8.22 -12.97
N ALA A 12 -5.82 8.43 -13.96
CA ALA A 12 -7.25 8.66 -13.72
C ALA A 12 -7.95 7.45 -13.07
N PHE A 13 -7.45 6.24 -13.31
CA PHE A 13 -8.05 5.00 -12.80
C PHE A 13 -7.16 4.26 -11.79
N PHE A 14 -6.17 4.95 -11.21
CA PHE A 14 -5.21 4.32 -10.30
C PHE A 14 -5.89 3.67 -9.09
N TYR A 15 -6.81 4.38 -8.42
CA TYR A 15 -7.46 3.85 -7.20
C TYR A 15 -8.28 2.59 -7.49
N VAL A 16 -9.10 2.60 -8.55
CA VAL A 16 -9.92 1.44 -8.95
C VAL A 16 -9.05 0.25 -9.32
N THR A 17 -8.01 0.48 -10.12
CA THR A 17 -7.13 -0.60 -10.59
C THR A 17 -6.28 -1.17 -9.46
N ALA A 18 -5.84 -0.34 -8.51
CA ALA A 18 -5.14 -0.79 -7.31
C ALA A 18 -6.05 -1.69 -6.44
N THR A 19 -7.28 -1.27 -6.16
CA THR A 19 -8.26 -2.07 -5.40
C THR A 19 -8.57 -3.39 -6.11
N ALA A 20 -8.86 -3.36 -7.41
CA ALA A 20 -9.16 -4.57 -8.19
C ALA A 20 -7.98 -5.54 -8.23
N LEU A 21 -6.76 -5.03 -8.44
CA LEU A 21 -5.54 -5.85 -8.46
C LEU A 21 -5.31 -6.51 -7.10
N CYS A 22 -5.41 -5.74 -6.00
CA CYS A 22 -5.28 -6.27 -4.65
C CYS A 22 -6.36 -7.31 -4.34
N ALA A 23 -7.60 -7.11 -4.77
CA ALA A 23 -8.69 -8.06 -4.58
C ALA A 23 -8.45 -9.39 -5.30
N VAL A 24 -8.05 -9.36 -6.58
CA VAL A 24 -7.80 -10.57 -7.36
C VAL A 24 -6.63 -11.37 -6.78
N VAL A 25 -5.53 -10.68 -6.45
CA VAL A 25 -4.34 -11.35 -5.90
C VAL A 25 -4.60 -11.87 -4.49
N SER A 26 -5.30 -11.10 -3.65
CA SER A 26 -5.63 -11.52 -2.29
C SER A 26 -6.58 -12.71 -2.27
N PHE A 27 -7.57 -12.72 -3.17
CA PHE A 27 -8.45 -13.87 -3.33
C PHE A 27 -7.71 -15.14 -3.76
N ALA A 28 -6.67 -15.02 -4.59
CA ALA A 28 -5.85 -16.15 -5.01
C ALA A 28 -4.89 -16.64 -3.91
N ILE A 29 -4.35 -15.74 -3.09
CA ILE A 29 -3.40 -16.07 -2.01
C ILE A 29 -4.13 -16.54 -0.73
N GLY A 30 -5.31 -15.99 -0.44
CA GLY A 30 -6.06 -16.23 0.79
C GLY A 30 -5.53 -15.45 2.02
N SER A 31 -4.73 -14.40 1.81
CA SER A 31 -4.11 -13.61 2.88
C SER A 31 -4.00 -12.12 2.54
N SER A 32 -4.77 -11.30 3.25
CA SER A 32 -4.76 -9.85 3.12
C SER A 32 -3.41 -9.22 3.51
N TRP A 33 -2.84 -9.62 4.65
CA TRP A 33 -1.57 -9.08 5.17
C TRP A 33 -0.39 -9.29 4.21
N THR A 34 -0.35 -10.45 3.54
CA THR A 34 0.70 -10.74 2.54
C THR A 34 0.58 -9.83 1.32
N VAL A 35 -0.64 -9.54 0.86
CA VAL A 35 -0.87 -8.65 -0.29
C VAL A 35 -0.55 -7.20 0.03
N VAL A 36 -0.99 -6.70 1.20
CA VAL A 36 -0.65 -5.34 1.64
C VAL A 36 0.86 -5.17 1.77
N GLY A 37 1.56 -6.15 2.33
CA GLY A 37 3.01 -6.10 2.54
C GLY A 37 3.85 -6.19 1.26
N THR A 38 3.36 -6.85 0.21
CA THR A 38 4.13 -7.08 -1.02
C THR A 38 3.70 -6.12 -2.15
N LEU A 39 2.45 -6.20 -2.56
CA LEU A 39 1.89 -5.35 -3.62
C LEU A 39 1.56 -3.95 -3.08
N GLY A 40 0.98 -3.86 -1.87
CA GLY A 40 0.54 -2.60 -1.31
C GLY A 40 1.67 -1.58 -1.12
N VAL A 41 2.82 -1.99 -0.57
CA VAL A 41 3.99 -1.11 -0.41
C VAL A 41 4.50 -0.58 -1.76
N GLY A 42 4.46 -1.41 -2.80
CA GLY A 42 4.84 -1.02 -4.16
C GLY A 42 3.85 -0.02 -4.79
N LEU A 43 2.55 -0.29 -4.66
CA LEU A 43 1.48 0.58 -5.16
C LEU A 43 1.48 1.94 -4.44
N MET A 44 1.77 1.97 -3.14
CA MET A 44 1.94 3.24 -2.39
C MET A 44 3.10 4.08 -2.92
N GLY A 45 4.21 3.44 -3.28
CA GLY A 45 5.33 4.14 -3.93
C GLY A 45 4.95 4.76 -5.29
N ILE A 46 4.05 4.10 -6.03
CA ILE A 46 3.52 4.61 -7.31
C ILE A 46 2.56 5.78 -7.06
N ALA A 47 1.63 5.66 -6.11
CA ALA A 47 0.67 6.71 -5.76
C ALA A 47 1.39 8.03 -5.42
N ILE A 48 2.42 7.96 -4.57
CA ILE A 48 3.24 9.11 -4.18
C ILE A 48 4.00 9.70 -5.38
N SER A 49 4.48 8.84 -6.29
CA SER A 49 5.22 9.28 -7.49
C SER A 49 4.34 9.92 -8.58
N LEU A 50 3.03 9.68 -8.52
CA LEU A 50 2.03 10.26 -9.43
C LEU A 50 1.36 11.51 -8.83
N GLY A 51 1.79 11.98 -7.66
CA GLY A 51 1.17 13.11 -6.96
C GLY A 51 -0.25 12.84 -6.45
N LEU A 52 -0.67 11.57 -6.37
CA LEU A 52 -1.99 11.16 -5.90
C LEU A 52 -2.05 11.20 -4.36
N ASP A 53 -3.24 11.44 -3.80
CA ASP A 53 -3.42 11.43 -2.35
C ASP A 53 -3.09 10.03 -1.78
N PRO A 54 -2.08 9.92 -0.90
CA PRO A 54 -1.63 8.64 -0.36
C PRO A 54 -2.61 8.06 0.65
N THR A 55 -3.48 8.88 1.26
CA THR A 55 -4.51 8.41 2.19
C THR A 55 -5.53 7.57 1.42
N ILE A 56 -6.07 8.12 0.33
CA ILE A 56 -7.02 7.42 -0.55
C ILE A 56 -6.36 6.20 -1.18
N GLY A 57 -5.08 6.31 -1.57
CA GLY A 57 -4.29 5.17 -2.05
C GLY A 57 -4.16 4.04 -1.02
N ALA A 58 -3.92 4.38 0.26
CA ALA A 58 -3.86 3.41 1.35
C ALA A 58 -5.18 2.67 1.51
N TRP A 59 -6.28 3.41 1.57
CA TRP A 59 -7.63 2.86 1.71
C TRP A 59 -7.96 1.93 0.55
N ALA A 60 -7.68 2.34 -0.69
CA ALA A 60 -7.92 1.55 -1.90
C ALA A 60 -7.18 0.20 -1.90
N ILE A 61 -5.92 0.19 -1.46
CA ILE A 61 -5.10 -1.02 -1.38
C ILE A 61 -5.61 -1.94 -0.27
N ILE A 62 -5.89 -1.38 0.91
CA ILE A 62 -6.31 -2.14 2.09
C ILE A 62 -7.66 -2.80 1.81
N SER A 63 -8.63 -2.05 1.30
CA SER A 63 -9.99 -2.55 1.05
C SER A 63 -9.98 -3.73 0.06
N GLY A 64 -9.22 -3.58 -1.04
CA GLY A 64 -9.01 -4.66 -2.00
C GLY A 64 -8.31 -5.87 -1.38
N ALA A 65 -7.32 -5.68 -0.52
CA ALA A 65 -6.63 -6.80 0.12
C ALA A 65 -7.53 -7.59 1.08
N TYR A 66 -8.42 -6.95 1.83
CA TYR A 66 -9.30 -7.63 2.78
C TYR A 66 -10.35 -8.53 2.13
N PHE A 67 -10.67 -8.30 0.85
CA PHE A 67 -11.54 -9.20 0.08
C PHE A 67 -11.04 -10.66 0.07
N GLY A 68 -9.73 -10.88 0.17
CA GLY A 68 -9.12 -12.22 0.14
C GLY A 68 -9.15 -13.01 1.45
N ASP A 69 -9.79 -12.51 2.51
CA ASP A 69 -9.93 -13.24 3.79
C ASP A 69 -11.17 -14.15 3.84
N THR A 70 -12.02 -14.10 2.80
CA THR A 70 -13.23 -14.93 2.65
C THR A 70 -13.05 -16.34 2.02
N PRO A 71 -12.09 -16.63 1.11
CA PRO A 71 -11.99 -17.93 0.46
C PRO A 71 -11.56 -19.04 1.44
N PRO A 72 -11.87 -20.32 1.15
CA PRO A 72 -11.59 -21.45 2.04
C PRO A 72 -10.10 -21.71 2.27
N LEU A 73 -9.24 -21.08 1.46
CA LEU A 73 -7.79 -21.13 1.60
C LEU A 73 -7.29 -20.23 2.77
N SER A 74 -8.11 -19.28 3.22
CA SER A 74 -7.72 -18.35 4.29
C SER A 74 -7.78 -19.03 5.66
N ASP A 75 -6.68 -18.94 6.40
CA ASP A 75 -6.59 -19.43 7.78
C ASP A 75 -7.60 -18.72 8.69
N SER A 76 -7.88 -17.45 8.43
CA SER A 76 -8.86 -16.64 9.17
C SER A 76 -10.29 -17.16 8.98
N ALA A 77 -10.67 -17.52 7.75
CA ALA A 77 -11.98 -18.11 7.45
C ALA A 77 -12.13 -19.50 8.09
N ASN A 78 -11.05 -20.29 8.09
CA ASN A 78 -11.03 -21.61 8.70
C ASN A 78 -11.20 -21.53 10.23
N LEU A 79 -10.48 -20.62 10.88
CA LEU A 79 -10.61 -20.39 12.33
C LEU A 79 -12.00 -19.83 12.71
N ALA A 80 -12.55 -18.94 11.89
CA ALA A 80 -13.90 -18.39 12.12
C ALA A 80 -14.98 -19.47 12.01
N ALA A 81 -14.90 -20.36 11.01
CA ALA A 81 -15.84 -21.47 10.87
C ALA A 81 -15.71 -22.48 12.03
N ALA A 82 -14.48 -22.81 12.43
CA ALA A 82 -14.20 -23.75 13.51
C ALA A 82 -14.71 -23.25 14.87
N THR A 83 -14.55 -21.95 15.15
CA THR A 83 -15.03 -21.33 16.41
C THR A 83 -16.55 -21.11 16.42
N GLY A 84 -17.15 -20.84 15.25
CA GLY A 84 -18.60 -20.72 15.08
C GLY A 84 -19.35 -22.05 15.02
N GLY A 85 -18.67 -23.19 15.01
CA GLY A 85 -19.28 -24.51 14.87
C GLY A 85 -19.98 -24.73 13.51
N ALA A 86 -19.66 -23.91 12.50
CA ALA A 86 -20.23 -23.98 11.17
C ALA A 86 -19.33 -24.81 10.23
N ASN A 87 -19.91 -25.41 9.20
CA ASN A 87 -19.11 -26.01 8.15
C ASN A 87 -18.40 -24.90 7.35
N LEU A 88 -17.11 -25.08 7.04
CA LEU A 88 -16.31 -24.09 6.32
C LEU A 88 -16.96 -23.69 4.98
N TYR A 89 -17.50 -24.65 4.24
CA TYR A 89 -18.11 -24.37 2.95
C TYR A 89 -19.43 -23.61 3.07
N ASP A 90 -20.19 -23.85 4.14
CA ASP A 90 -21.42 -23.10 4.41
C ASP A 90 -21.09 -21.67 4.85
N HIS A 91 -20.07 -21.49 5.70
CA HIS A 91 -19.59 -20.16 6.10
C HIS A 91 -19.10 -19.33 4.91
N VAL A 92 -18.29 -19.93 4.03
CA VAL A 92 -17.79 -19.26 2.81
C VAL A 92 -18.94 -18.93 1.85
N ARG A 93 -19.92 -19.82 1.70
CA ARG A 93 -21.07 -19.60 0.83
C ARG A 93 -21.91 -18.40 1.25
N GLU A 94 -22.09 -18.20 2.56
CA GLU A 94 -22.87 -17.07 3.10
C GLU A 94 -22.06 -15.76 3.15
N THR A 95 -20.73 -15.83 3.35
CA THR A 95 -19.87 -14.65 3.46
C THR A 95 -19.39 -14.10 2.11
N LEU A 96 -19.14 -14.96 1.11
CA LEU A 96 -18.73 -14.56 -0.24
C LEU A 96 -19.64 -13.51 -0.90
N PRO A 97 -20.99 -13.68 -0.95
CA PRO A 97 -21.85 -12.69 -1.61
C PRO A 97 -21.80 -11.33 -0.90
N ASN A 98 -21.64 -11.30 0.43
CA ASN A 98 -21.47 -10.06 1.17
C ASN A 98 -20.13 -9.38 0.83
N SER A 99 -19.03 -10.13 0.79
CA SER A 99 -17.70 -9.62 0.43
C SER A 99 -17.65 -9.11 -1.01
N PHE A 100 -18.29 -9.81 -1.96
CA PHE A 100 -18.43 -9.35 -3.35
C PHE A 100 -19.28 -8.08 -3.44
N GLY A 101 -20.34 -7.98 -2.64
CA GLY A 101 -21.16 -6.77 -2.53
C GLY A 101 -20.34 -5.57 -2.03
N ALA A 102 -19.55 -5.76 -0.97
CA ALA A 102 -18.65 -4.72 -0.44
C ALA A 102 -17.62 -4.29 -1.49
N LEU A 103 -16.96 -5.24 -2.15
CA LEU A 103 -15.99 -4.96 -3.22
C LEU A 103 -16.62 -4.16 -4.38
N ALA A 104 -17.85 -4.49 -4.77
CA ALA A 104 -18.55 -3.76 -5.80
C ALA A 104 -18.83 -2.30 -5.39
N VAL A 105 -19.25 -2.07 -4.15
CA VAL A 105 -19.46 -0.71 -3.60
C VAL A 105 -18.15 0.06 -3.59
N GLU A 106 -17.06 -0.55 -3.13
CA GLU A 106 -15.73 0.08 -3.12
C GLU A 106 -15.24 0.44 -4.52
N LEU A 107 -15.40 -0.45 -5.49
CA LEU A 107 -15.05 -0.19 -6.89
C LEU A 107 -15.84 1.00 -7.44
N ILE A 108 -17.13 1.11 -7.12
CA ILE A 108 -17.95 2.26 -7.52
C ILE A 108 -17.44 3.54 -6.85
N VAL A 109 -17.16 3.50 -5.54
CA VAL A 109 -16.62 4.65 -4.81
C VAL A 109 -15.30 5.10 -5.42
N PHE A 110 -14.33 4.21 -5.60
CA PHE A 110 -13.05 4.57 -6.21
C PHE A 110 -13.17 4.97 -7.68
N TRP A 111 -14.18 4.50 -8.39
CA TRP A 111 -14.45 4.92 -9.76
C TRP A 111 -15.00 6.34 -9.82
N LEU A 112 -15.82 6.74 -8.84
CA LEU A 112 -16.29 8.12 -8.69
C LEU A 112 -15.17 9.06 -8.22
N LEU A 113 -14.25 8.59 -7.38
CA LEU A 113 -13.06 9.34 -6.97
C LEU A 113 -12.00 9.40 -8.09
N GLY A 114 -11.95 8.38 -8.95
CA GLY A 114 -11.11 8.29 -10.14
C GLY A 114 -11.66 9.10 -11.31
N GLY A 115 -11.85 10.40 -11.10
CA GLY A 115 -11.97 11.37 -12.18
C GLY A 115 -10.60 11.97 -12.52
N PRO A 116 -10.43 12.65 -13.67
CA PRO A 116 -9.24 13.44 -13.95
C PRO A 116 -9.19 14.60 -12.95
N GLY A 117 -8.72 14.31 -11.73
CA GLY A 117 -8.22 15.31 -10.82
C GLY A 117 -7.03 15.97 -11.47
N ASP A 118 -6.86 17.27 -11.19
CA ASP A 118 -5.87 18.21 -11.73
C ASP A 118 -4.41 17.85 -11.40
N ALA A 119 -4.09 16.56 -11.33
CA ALA A 119 -2.74 16.05 -11.24
C ALA A 119 -2.03 16.46 -12.53
N ASP A 120 -1.13 17.44 -12.41
CA ASP A 120 -0.21 17.86 -13.46
C ASP A 120 0.83 16.74 -13.71
N VAL A 121 0.37 15.65 -14.35
CA VAL A 121 1.18 14.45 -14.63
C VAL A 121 2.30 14.76 -15.63
N ALA A 122 2.21 15.87 -16.36
CA ALA A 122 3.19 16.25 -17.39
C ALA A 122 4.54 16.71 -16.79
N GLY A 123 4.56 17.32 -15.60
CA GLY A 123 5.77 17.81 -14.97
C GLY A 123 6.62 16.72 -14.30
N GLU A 124 5.99 15.69 -13.74
CA GLU A 124 6.64 14.73 -12.84
C GLU A 124 7.29 13.54 -13.59
N ILE A 125 6.75 13.16 -14.75
CA ILE A 125 7.34 12.16 -15.65
C ILE A 125 8.72 12.62 -16.17
N VAL A 126 8.92 13.94 -16.37
CA VAL A 126 10.20 14.51 -16.78
C VAL A 126 11.21 14.52 -15.62
N ALA A 127 10.77 14.78 -14.38
CA ALA A 127 11.64 14.78 -13.21
C ALA A 127 12.25 13.38 -12.93
N ILE A 128 11.47 12.31 -13.10
CA ILE A 128 11.91 10.92 -12.87
C ILE A 128 12.94 10.47 -13.92
N SER A 129 12.82 10.95 -15.16
CA SER A 129 13.74 10.59 -16.26
C SER A 129 15.18 11.10 -16.07
N SER A 130 15.39 12.11 -15.21
CA SER A 130 16.70 12.73 -14.98
C SER A 130 17.46 12.20 -13.76
N VAL A 131 16.79 11.50 -12.84
CA VAL A 131 17.36 11.06 -11.55
C VAL A 131 17.69 9.57 -11.54
N VAL A 132 17.07 8.77 -12.40
CA VAL A 132 17.30 7.32 -12.42
C VAL A 132 18.18 6.94 -13.61
N ARG A 133 19.47 6.71 -13.37
CA ARG A 133 20.27 5.93 -14.33
C ARG A 133 19.76 4.49 -14.29
N MET A 134 18.90 4.11 -15.23
CA MET A 134 18.41 2.73 -15.36
C MET A 134 19.56 1.78 -15.73
N SER A 135 20.24 1.26 -14.71
CA SER A 135 21.20 0.16 -14.87
C SER A 135 20.49 -1.19 -14.70
N PRO A 136 20.76 -2.20 -15.55
CA PRO A 136 20.25 -3.57 -15.38
C PRO A 136 20.57 -4.18 -14.01
N LEU A 137 21.53 -3.61 -13.28
CA LEU A 137 21.87 -3.99 -11.90
C LEU A 137 20.66 -3.97 -10.94
N LEU A 138 19.62 -3.17 -11.18
CA LEU A 138 18.43 -3.15 -10.31
C LEU A 138 17.63 -4.46 -10.34
N PHE A 139 17.86 -5.34 -11.32
CA PHE A 139 17.28 -6.68 -11.36
C PHE A 139 18.11 -7.72 -10.59
N LEU A 140 19.30 -7.37 -10.11
CA LEU A 140 20.17 -8.27 -9.36
C LEU A 140 19.50 -8.90 -8.13
N PRO A 141 18.72 -8.18 -7.28
CA PRO A 141 18.09 -8.81 -6.12
C PRO A 141 17.01 -9.83 -6.54
N LEU A 142 16.31 -9.58 -7.65
CA LEU A 142 15.36 -10.54 -8.22
C LEU A 142 16.10 -11.79 -8.74
N ALA A 143 17.21 -11.59 -9.46
CA ALA A 143 18.04 -12.68 -9.96
C ALA A 143 18.64 -13.52 -8.83
N VAL A 144 19.05 -12.89 -7.72
CA VAL A 144 19.53 -13.57 -6.51
C VAL A 144 18.44 -14.44 -5.91
N VAL A 145 17.23 -13.90 -5.69
CA VAL A 145 16.11 -14.69 -5.15
C VAL A 145 15.75 -15.86 -6.06
N ILE A 146 15.67 -15.64 -7.38
CA ILE A 146 15.41 -16.70 -8.36
C ILE A 146 16.52 -17.75 -8.34
N GLY A 147 17.79 -17.34 -8.29
CA GLY A 147 18.94 -18.25 -8.20
C GLY A 147 18.91 -19.11 -6.94
N LEU A 148 18.61 -18.52 -5.78
CA LEU A 148 18.48 -19.25 -4.52
C LEU A 148 17.24 -20.18 -4.51
N ALA A 149 16.15 -19.78 -5.16
CA ALA A 149 14.97 -20.62 -5.32
C ALA A 149 15.23 -21.85 -6.21
N LEU A 150 16.00 -21.67 -7.30
CA LEU A 150 16.44 -22.78 -8.16
C LEU A 150 17.37 -23.75 -7.41
N LEU A 151 18.15 -23.24 -6.46
CA LEU A 151 19.01 -24.04 -5.57
C LEU A 151 18.24 -24.76 -4.43
N ARG A 152 16.90 -24.65 -4.39
CA ARG A 152 16.01 -25.28 -3.39
C ARG A 152 16.40 -25.00 -1.93
N LEU A 153 16.91 -23.79 -1.66
CA LEU A 153 17.17 -23.34 -0.30
C LEU A 153 15.85 -23.07 0.47
N PRO A 154 15.86 -23.16 1.82
CA PRO A 154 14.65 -22.92 2.60
C PRO A 154 14.09 -21.51 2.33
N PRO A 155 12.77 -21.35 2.13
CA PRO A 155 12.14 -20.09 1.71
C PRO A 155 12.55 -18.90 2.60
N PHE A 156 12.61 -19.12 3.90
CA PHE A 156 13.04 -18.11 4.87
C PHE A 156 14.43 -17.55 4.56
N ALA A 157 15.41 -18.41 4.25
CA ALA A 157 16.76 -17.98 3.92
C ALA A 157 16.80 -17.22 2.59
N THR A 158 16.01 -17.62 1.61
CA THR A 158 15.96 -16.97 0.29
C THR A 158 15.39 -15.55 0.37
N ILE A 159 14.32 -15.35 1.15
CA ILE A 159 13.70 -14.03 1.36
C ILE A 159 14.63 -13.12 2.15
N PHE A 160 15.26 -13.63 3.22
CA PHE A 160 16.16 -12.85 4.07
C PHE A 160 17.43 -12.42 3.31
N ALA A 161 18.04 -13.35 2.56
CA ALA A 161 19.19 -13.03 1.71
C ALA A 161 18.83 -12.04 0.59
N GLY A 162 17.66 -12.20 -0.03
CA GLY A 162 17.13 -11.27 -1.03
C GLY A 162 16.92 -9.86 -0.46
N ALA A 163 16.38 -9.74 0.74
CA ALA A 163 16.17 -8.47 1.43
C ALA A 163 17.50 -7.77 1.76
N ILE A 164 18.49 -8.50 2.27
CA ILE A 164 19.84 -7.96 2.52
C ILE A 164 20.50 -7.50 1.23
N ALA A 165 20.45 -8.34 0.18
CA ALA A 165 21.01 -7.99 -1.13
C ALA A 165 20.34 -6.74 -1.72
N ALA A 166 19.02 -6.63 -1.63
CA ALA A 166 18.28 -5.43 -2.04
C ALA A 166 18.67 -4.19 -1.22
N GLY A 167 18.83 -4.33 0.10
CA GLY A 167 19.25 -3.25 0.99
C GLY A 167 20.66 -2.74 0.67
N ILE A 168 21.63 -3.65 0.48
CA ILE A 168 23.00 -3.30 0.09
C ILE A 168 23.00 -2.59 -1.26
N LEU A 169 22.27 -3.12 -2.24
CA LEU A 169 22.18 -2.52 -3.57
C LEU A 169 21.55 -1.12 -3.53
N ALA A 170 20.51 -0.91 -2.71
CA ALA A 170 19.89 0.39 -2.52
C ALA A 170 20.89 1.43 -1.96
N VAL A 171 21.72 1.05 -0.99
CA VAL A 171 22.75 1.93 -0.42
C VAL A 171 23.84 2.29 -1.44
N LEU A 172 24.22 1.34 -2.30
CA LEU A 172 25.27 1.54 -3.30
C LEU A 172 24.81 2.33 -4.54
N ILE A 173 23.55 2.15 -4.97
CA ILE A 173 22.98 2.81 -6.17
C ILE A 173 22.39 4.19 -5.85
N ALA A 174 22.04 4.48 -4.59
CA ALA A 174 21.51 5.79 -4.17
C ALA A 174 22.50 6.68 -3.39
N PRO A 175 23.75 6.94 -3.86
CA PRO A 175 24.63 7.89 -3.19
C PRO A 175 24.17 9.35 -3.37
N ASP A 176 23.43 9.68 -4.43
CA ASP A 176 23.03 11.05 -4.77
C ASP A 176 21.85 11.59 -3.94
N LEU A 177 20.96 10.73 -3.43
CA LEU A 177 19.86 11.12 -2.53
C LEU A 177 20.35 11.50 -1.11
N ARG A 178 21.62 11.19 -0.78
CA ARG A 178 22.25 11.58 0.48
C ARG A 178 22.51 13.09 0.54
N ARG A 179 22.73 13.76 -0.60
CA ARG A 179 23.01 15.20 -0.67
C ARG A 179 21.76 16.09 -0.74
N ARG A 180 20.60 15.57 -1.12
CA ARG A 180 19.34 16.35 -1.23
C ARG A 180 18.48 16.37 0.03
N ARG A 181 18.90 15.69 1.11
CA ARG A 181 18.21 15.64 2.42
C ARG A 181 18.47 16.88 3.30
N CYS A 182 18.70 18.03 2.67
CA CYS A 182 18.79 19.35 3.28
C CYS A 182 17.83 20.32 2.57
N ASN A 183 16.58 19.90 2.32
CA ASN A 183 15.47 20.80 2.02
C ASN A 183 14.51 20.76 3.22
N PRO A 184 14.17 21.89 3.87
CA PRO A 184 13.39 21.94 5.11
C PRO A 184 11.93 21.45 5.04
N VAL A 185 11.49 20.83 3.94
CA VAL A 185 10.10 20.37 3.76
C VAL A 185 9.81 19.00 4.38
N TRP A 186 10.84 18.23 4.77
CA TRP A 186 10.68 16.94 5.43
C TRP A 186 11.11 17.03 6.91
N PRO A 187 10.19 17.25 7.86
CA PRO A 187 10.55 17.20 9.27
C PRO A 187 11.02 15.78 9.62
N SER A 188 12.22 15.73 10.19
CA SER A 188 13.11 14.59 10.41
C SER A 188 12.58 13.48 11.33
N ARG A 189 11.26 13.41 11.59
CA ARG A 189 10.62 12.47 12.51
C ARG A 189 9.85 11.33 11.83
N CYS A 190 9.50 11.44 10.55
CA CYS A 190 8.54 10.48 9.97
C CYS A 190 9.10 9.19 9.36
N MET A 191 10.42 9.01 9.19
CA MET A 191 10.91 7.78 8.53
C MET A 191 10.99 6.55 9.46
N VAL A 192 10.88 6.74 10.78
CA VAL A 192 10.87 5.65 11.78
C VAL A 192 9.53 5.55 12.52
N GLU A 193 8.72 6.62 12.54
CA GLU A 193 7.45 6.64 13.29
C GLU A 193 6.28 5.96 12.55
N VAL A 194 6.41 5.66 11.24
CA VAL A 194 5.39 4.90 10.49
C VAL A 194 5.37 3.41 10.89
N LYS A 195 6.43 2.90 11.54
CA LYS A 195 6.50 1.50 11.98
C LYS A 195 5.67 1.22 13.25
N PHE A 196 5.23 2.23 14.00
CA PHE A 196 4.52 2.03 15.28
C PHE A 196 3.08 2.57 15.33
N ARG A 197 2.71 3.61 14.58
CA ARG A 197 1.34 4.17 14.67
C ARG A 197 0.25 3.37 13.96
N CYS A 198 0.59 2.53 12.97
CA CYS A 198 -0.41 1.69 12.30
C CYS A 198 -0.62 0.31 12.96
N PHE A 199 0.19 -0.06 13.95
CA PHE A 199 0.05 -1.34 14.69
C PHE A 199 -0.64 -1.16 16.04
N ASN A 200 -0.87 0.08 16.49
CA ASN A 200 -1.65 0.36 17.69
C ASN A 200 -3.09 0.70 17.27
N HIS A 201 -3.95 -0.28 17.43
CA HIS A 201 -5.36 -0.24 17.12
C HIS A 201 -6.11 0.62 18.15
N ASP A 202 -6.01 1.94 18.05
CA ASP A 202 -6.80 2.89 18.86
C ASP A 202 -7.40 3.98 17.95
N THR A 203 -8.48 3.65 17.25
CA THR A 203 -9.46 4.66 16.84
C THR A 203 -10.87 4.14 17.13
N TYR A 204 -11.43 4.55 18.25
CA TYR A 204 -12.88 4.71 18.38
C TYR A 204 -13.19 5.85 19.36
N ALA A 205 -13.74 6.93 18.79
CA ALA A 205 -14.47 8.06 19.36
C ALA A 205 -14.48 8.29 20.89
N ASP A 206 -14.06 9.50 21.30
CA ASP A 206 -14.65 10.21 22.44
C ASP A 206 -15.18 11.58 21.93
N PRO A 207 -16.50 11.88 22.01
CA PRO A 207 -17.12 13.05 21.40
C PRO A 207 -17.21 14.27 22.34
N ASP A 208 -16.13 14.65 23.03
CA ASP A 208 -16.19 15.71 24.07
C ASP A 208 -15.14 16.85 23.96
N ASP A 209 -14.55 17.09 22.77
CA ASP A 209 -13.61 18.21 22.54
C ASP A 209 -14.24 19.34 21.70
N GLN A 210 -15.34 19.91 22.19
CA GLN A 210 -16.04 21.08 21.61
C GLN A 210 -15.97 22.32 22.52
N ASP A 211 -15.00 22.44 23.44
CA ASP A 211 -15.07 23.49 24.48
C ASP A 211 -13.78 24.28 24.78
N GLN A 212 -12.83 24.43 23.83
CA GLN A 212 -11.63 25.27 24.06
C GLN A 212 -11.30 26.35 23.02
N HIS A 213 -12.27 26.78 22.20
CA HIS A 213 -12.11 27.99 21.38
C HIS A 213 -13.31 28.94 21.53
N GLY A 214 -13.40 29.62 22.67
CA GLY A 214 -14.47 30.61 22.87
C GLY A 214 -14.47 31.38 24.18
N ALA A 215 -13.36 32.01 24.59
CA ALA A 215 -13.39 33.27 25.35
C ALA A 215 -11.96 33.68 25.75
N VAL A 216 -11.49 34.85 25.29
CA VAL A 216 -10.87 35.92 26.10
C VAL A 216 -10.41 37.01 25.13
N ARG A 217 -11.14 38.14 25.22
CA ARG A 217 -10.81 39.53 24.82
C ARG A 217 -11.05 39.97 23.38
N VAL A 218 -12.30 40.37 23.16
CA VAL A 218 -12.63 41.66 22.50
C VAL A 218 -12.40 42.78 23.52
N ALA A 219 -11.56 43.78 23.20
CA ALA A 219 -11.68 45.16 23.71
C ALA A 219 -10.65 46.13 23.06
N GLY A 220 -11.17 47.18 22.39
CA GLY A 220 -10.55 48.49 22.14
C GLY A 220 -9.56 48.56 20.97
N GLN A 221 -9.87 49.20 19.83
CA GLN A 221 -9.97 50.65 19.57
C GLN A 221 -8.67 51.46 19.85
N ALA A 222 -8.27 52.20 18.80
CA ALA A 222 -7.20 53.19 18.64
C ALA A 222 -5.83 52.66 18.20
#